data_AF-A0A6P0XHY1-F1
#
_entry.id   AF-A0A6P0XHY1-F1
#
_cell.length_a   1.000
_cell.length_b   1.000
_cell.length_c   1.000
_cell.angle_alpha   90.00
_cell.angle_beta   90.00
_cell.angle_gamma   90.00
#
_symmetry.space_group_name_H-M   'P 1'
#
loop_
_entity.id
_entity.type
_entity.pdbx_description
1 polymer ?
#
loop_
_entity_poly.entity_id
_entity_poly.type
_entity_poly.pdbx_seq_one_letter_code
_entity_poly.pdbx_strand_id
1 'polypeptide(L)' 'MFKTVLFPVDRSREAREAADKVINIVKTYQARLVVISVR' A
#
# COMPACT_ATOMS: atom_id res chain seq x y z
N MET A 1 -8.42 10.31 9.64
CA MET A 1 -7.02 9.96 9.26
C MET A 1 -6.86 8.44 9.21
N PHE A 2 -6.04 7.94 8.28
CA PHE A 2 -5.78 6.51 8.12
C PHE A 2 -4.94 5.98 9.28
N LYS A 3 -5.43 4.95 9.99
CA LYS A 3 -4.68 4.23 11.02
C LYS A 3 -3.99 2.98 10.47
N THR A 4 -4.61 2.37 9.46
CA THR A 4 -4.12 1.18 8.76
C THR A 4 -4.37 1.35 7.27
N VAL A 5 -3.39 0.98 6.45
CA VAL A 5 -3.48 0.93 4.99
C VAL A 5 -3.25 -0.52 4.57
N LEU A 6 -4.25 -1.10 3.91
CA LEU A 6 -4.16 -2.44 3.33
C LEU A 6 -3.77 -2.31 1.85
N PHE A 7 -2.72 -3.02 1.46
CA PHE A 7 -2.21 -2.97 0.09
C PHE A 7 -2.12 -4.37 -0.52
N PRO A 8 -3.07 -4.74 -1.38
CA PRO A 8 -2.99 -5.96 -2.15
C PRO A 8 -1.95 -5.80 -3.28
N VAL A 9 -1.10 -6.81 -3.43
CA VAL A 9 -0.11 -6.88 -4.51
C VAL A 9 -0.39 -8.13 -5.33
N ASP A 10 -0.84 -7.92 -6.56
CA ASP A 10 -0.74 -8.87 -7.65
C ASP A 10 0.52 -8.52 -8.47
N ARG A 11 1.04 -9.46 -9.28
CA ARG A 11 2.28 -9.24 -10.07
C ARG A 11 2.08 -8.22 -11.22
N SER A 12 1.06 -7.39 -11.12
CA SER A 12 0.68 -6.39 -12.10
C SER A 12 1.63 -5.20 -12.06
N ARG A 13 1.65 -4.46 -13.16
CA ARG A 13 2.40 -3.21 -13.24
C ARG A 13 1.72 -2.13 -12.39
N GLU A 14 0.40 -2.17 -12.33
CA GLU A 14 -0.48 -1.29 -11.58
C GLU A 14 -0.17 -1.34 -10.08
N ALA A 15 0.02 -2.53 -9.52
CA ALA A 15 0.45 -2.69 -8.13
C ALA A 15 1.82 -2.08 -7.90
N ARG A 16 2.73 -2.17 -8.87
CA ARG A 16 4.05 -1.54 -8.74
C ARG A 16 3.96 -0.01 -8.77
N GLU A 17 3.14 0.56 -9.65
CA GLU A 17 2.92 2.01 -9.73
C GLU A 17 2.16 2.56 -8.51
N ALA A 18 1.24 1.76 -7.94
CA ALA A 18 0.49 2.14 -6.74
C ALA A 18 1.34 2.12 -5.46
N ALA A 19 2.44 1.34 -5.42
CA ALA A 19 3.29 1.19 -4.25
C ALA A 19 3.85 2.54 -3.76
N ASP A 20 4.30 3.41 -4.67
CA ASP A 20 4.88 4.71 -4.30
C ASP A 20 3.86 5.63 -3.62
N LYS A 21 2.61 5.60 -4.10
CA LYS A 21 1.51 6.37 -3.49
C LYS A 21 1.16 5.84 -2.11
N VAL A 22 1.06 4.51 -1.97
CA VAL A 22 0.76 3.86 -0.70
C VAL A 22 1.82 4.17 0.35
N ILE A 23 3.10 4.12 -0.04
CA ILE A 23 4.22 4.48 0.84
C ILE A 23 4.09 5.94 1.31
N ASN A 24 3.74 6.87 0.42
CA ASN A 24 3.58 8.27 0.79
C ASN A 24 2.44 8.47 1.80
N ILE A 25 1.30 7.80 1.60
CA ILE A 25 0.16 7.84 2.53
C ILE A 25 0.54 7.27 3.89
N VAL A 26 1.20 6.11 3.91
CA VAL A 26 1.64 5.45 5.15
C VAL A 26 2.59 6.34 5.95
N LYS A 27 3.56 6.98 5.28
CA LYS A 27 4.49 7.93 5.91
C LYS A 27 3.78 9.18 6.43
N THR A 28 2.91 9.77 5.60
CA THR A 28 2.18 11.01 5.94
C THR A 28 1.31 10.85 7.18
N TYR A 29 0.65 9.70 7.31
CA TYR A 29 -0.29 9.45 8.40
C TYR A 29 0.27 8.58 9.51
N GLN A 30 1.56 8.20 9.44
CA GLN A 30 2.19 7.22 10.33
C GLN A 30 1.32 5.96 10.51
N ALA A 31 0.68 5.54 9.42
CA ALA A 31 -0.30 4.46 9.43
C ALA A 31 0.40 3.10 9.41
N ARG A 32 -0.26 2.08 9.94
CA ARG A 32 0.21 0.69 9.81
C ARG A 32 0.00 0.22 8.37
N LEU A 33 1.04 -0.27 7.69
CA LEU A 33 0.92 -0.90 6.37
C LEU A 33 0.74 -2.42 6.53
N VAL A 34 -0.29 -2.98 5.91
CA VAL A 34 -0.49 -4.43 5.76
C VAL A 34 -0.44 -4.77 4.29
N VAL A 35 0.44 -5.70 3.90
CA VAL A 35 0.61 -6.12 2.51
C VAL A 35 0.08 -7.54 2.36
N ILE A 36 -0.77 -7.78 1.35
CA ILE A 36 -1.31 -9.10 1.04
C ILE A 36 -0.99 -9.44 -0.41
N SER A 37 -0.34 -10.58 -0.65
CA SER A 37 -0.19 -11.08 -2.00
C SER A 37 -1.42 -11.87 -2.39
N VAL A 38 -2.08 -11.44 -3.45
CA VAL A 38 -3.19 -12.15 -4.10
C VAL A 38 -2.68 -12.65 -5.44
N ARG A 39 -2.82 -13.96 -5.67
CA ARG A 39 -2.36 -14.63 -6.90
C ARG A 39 -3.36 -14.44 -8.02
#